data_AF-A0A7C2LBQ3-F1
#
_entry.id   AF-A0A7C2LBQ3-F1
#
_cell.length_a   1.000
_cell.length_b   1.000
_cell.length_c   1.000
_cell.angle_alpha   90.00
_cell.angle_beta   90.00
_cell.angle_gamma   90.00
#
_symmetry.space_group_name_H-M   'P 1'
#
loop_
_entity.id
_entity.type
_entity.pdbx_description
1 polymer ?
#
loop_
_entity_poly.entity_id
_entity_poly.type
_entity_poly.pdbx_seq_one_letter_code
_entity_poly.pdbx_strand_id
1 'polypeptide(L)'
;MPSGEELIEVAELSGLTLLEGEPVFSSGECRVWRVNLGVSFETFIADSKWGRDLAAKPEIVGEDFVSYNLRAAKGVAAFLGEILEKELPLVFLHVLRASKGYMLHEALRASGFKLAEAWIRPRYVARGYGDHTVGDVEVVAKGFGALEVLRDYGEVALIVADTVATGNTLAKCLDEAYHELRARGLRVAQLVVYGFVSLEGLARVPHVARRTCVVALEDYAALASNRYDMPLYGVDRAFYELRGEVRSVGGATLLEIFEKLACEYAPGMDQPGDWSERQPLLESESGLEAGNVKLHLERSLEALRSLKVITRKAPWFKQWMEEIFAEREASLLAKMGEQSGH
;
A
#
# COMPACT_ATOMS: atom_id res chain seq x y z
N MET A 1 17.34 3.33 -20.52
CA MET A 1 16.10 4.06 -20.12
C MET A 1 15.17 4.04 -21.32
N PRO A 2 13.93 3.54 -21.17
CA PRO A 2 12.93 3.57 -22.23
C PRO A 2 12.58 5.02 -22.61
N SER A 3 12.17 5.25 -23.86
CA SER A 3 11.67 6.57 -24.28
C SER A 3 10.25 6.79 -23.75
N GLY A 4 9.81 8.06 -23.65
CA GLY A 4 8.44 8.38 -23.24
C GLY A 4 7.39 7.77 -24.18
N GLU A 5 7.65 7.73 -25.49
CA GLU A 5 6.77 7.07 -26.47
C GLU A 5 6.65 5.56 -26.24
N GLU A 6 7.78 4.89 -25.96
CA GLU A 6 7.78 3.47 -25.65
C GLU A 6 7.02 3.17 -24.35
N LEU A 7 7.14 4.03 -23.35
CA LEU A 7 6.39 3.89 -22.09
C LEU A 7 4.89 4.08 -22.29
N ILE A 8 4.47 5.04 -23.12
CA ILE A 8 3.05 5.22 -23.45
C ILE A 8 2.50 3.96 -24.14
N GLU A 9 3.25 3.40 -25.10
CA GLU A 9 2.88 2.14 -25.76
C GLU A 9 2.76 0.98 -24.75
N VAL A 10 3.75 0.84 -23.85
CA VAL A 10 3.71 -0.20 -22.79
C VAL A 10 2.52 0.02 -21.87
N ALA A 11 2.21 1.25 -21.49
CA ALA A 11 1.08 1.55 -20.61
C ALA A 11 -0.24 1.14 -21.28
N GLU A 12 -0.45 1.54 -22.52
CA GLU A 12 -1.65 1.19 -23.31
C GLU A 12 -1.83 -0.33 -23.44
N LEU A 13 -0.79 -1.04 -23.84
CA LEU A 13 -0.86 -2.49 -24.08
C LEU A 13 -0.90 -3.34 -22.80
N SER A 14 -0.38 -2.83 -21.69
CA SER A 14 -0.44 -3.49 -20.37
C SER A 14 -1.73 -3.17 -19.60
N GLY A 15 -2.52 -2.20 -20.07
CA GLY A 15 -3.73 -1.74 -19.41
C GLY A 15 -3.47 -0.79 -18.24
N LEU A 16 -2.26 -0.23 -18.14
CA LEU A 16 -1.94 0.82 -17.17
C LEU A 16 -2.61 2.13 -17.61
N THR A 17 -3.38 2.74 -16.72
CA THR A 17 -4.01 4.04 -16.97
C THR A 17 -3.05 5.17 -16.61
N LEU A 18 -2.66 5.96 -17.61
CA LEU A 18 -1.92 7.20 -17.38
C LEU A 18 -2.89 8.34 -17.04
N LEU A 19 -2.79 8.86 -15.82
CA LEU A 19 -3.66 9.90 -15.29
C LEU A 19 -3.14 11.30 -15.60
N GLU A 20 -4.07 12.24 -15.73
CA GLU A 20 -3.80 13.65 -15.50
C GLU A 20 -3.83 13.95 -14.00
N GLY A 21 -2.90 14.77 -13.51
CA GLY A 21 -2.86 15.17 -12.10
C GLY A 21 -2.36 16.59 -11.91
N GLU A 22 -2.84 17.22 -10.84
CA GLU A 22 -2.44 18.56 -10.41
C GLU A 22 -1.41 18.44 -9.26
N PRO A 23 -0.21 19.03 -9.36
CA PRO A 23 0.74 19.01 -8.26
C PRO A 23 0.25 19.95 -7.16
N VAL A 24 -0.09 19.39 -6.00
CA VAL A 24 -0.67 20.16 -4.88
C VAL A 24 0.30 20.39 -3.73
N PHE A 25 1.39 19.63 -3.68
CA PHE A 25 2.40 19.76 -2.64
C PHE A 25 3.76 19.25 -3.11
N SER A 26 4.83 19.89 -2.62
CA SER A 26 6.20 19.44 -2.85
C SER A 26 7.06 19.81 -1.65
N SER A 27 7.74 18.82 -1.05
CA SER A 27 8.68 19.03 0.04
C SER A 27 9.80 17.99 0.00
N GLY A 28 11.05 18.47 -0.08
CA GLY A 28 12.21 17.62 -0.24
C GLY A 28 12.09 16.71 -1.46
N GLU A 29 12.16 15.40 -1.25
CA GLU A 29 12.05 14.38 -2.30
C GLU A 29 10.61 13.86 -2.50
N CYS A 30 9.62 14.45 -1.85
CA CYS A 30 8.21 14.06 -1.97
C CYS A 30 7.41 15.10 -2.76
N ARG A 31 6.63 14.61 -3.72
CA ARG A 31 5.63 15.39 -4.45
C ARG A 31 4.28 14.70 -4.31
N VAL A 32 3.23 15.47 -4.06
CA VAL A 32 1.87 14.95 -4.00
C VAL A 32 1.04 15.54 -5.13
N TRP A 33 0.39 14.64 -5.86
CA TRP A 33 -0.49 14.94 -6.98
C TRP A 33 -1.93 14.70 -6.58
N ARG A 34 -2.82 15.65 -6.83
CA ARG A 34 -4.25 15.38 -6.84
C ARG A 34 -4.61 14.77 -8.18
N VAL A 35 -5.33 13.65 -8.15
CA VAL A 35 -5.79 12.93 -9.35
C VAL A 35 -7.31 12.74 -9.28
N ASN A 36 -7.94 12.50 -10.44
CA ASN A 36 -9.37 12.19 -10.52
C ASN A 36 -9.57 10.74 -10.95
N LEU A 37 -10.16 9.93 -10.06
CA LEU A 37 -10.48 8.52 -10.30
C LEU A 37 -11.99 8.25 -10.34
N GLY A 38 -12.81 9.30 -10.49
CA GLY A 38 -14.28 9.18 -10.58
C GLY A 38 -14.96 8.85 -9.25
N VAL A 39 -14.26 8.99 -8.13
CA VAL A 39 -14.79 8.81 -6.77
C VAL A 39 -15.24 10.14 -6.16
N SER A 40 -16.12 10.10 -5.17
CA SER A 40 -16.71 11.32 -4.57
C SER A 40 -15.85 11.97 -3.48
N PHE A 41 -14.60 11.53 -3.32
CA PHE A 41 -13.67 12.03 -2.31
C PHE A 41 -12.32 12.39 -2.95
N GLU A 42 -11.45 13.05 -2.20
CA GLU A 42 -10.16 13.49 -2.72
C GLU A 42 -9.18 12.31 -2.84
N THR A 43 -8.61 12.14 -4.03
CA THR A 43 -7.58 11.13 -4.31
C THR A 43 -6.26 11.79 -4.64
N PHE A 44 -5.21 11.30 -3.99
CA PHE A 44 -3.85 11.77 -4.15
C PHE A 44 -2.89 10.62 -4.45
N ILE A 45 -1.80 10.94 -5.15
CA ILE A 45 -0.64 10.08 -5.32
C ILE A 45 0.57 10.80 -4.73
N ALA A 46 1.27 10.17 -3.78
CA ALA A 46 2.53 10.64 -3.23
C ALA A 46 3.70 9.94 -3.93
N ASP A 47 4.47 10.70 -4.72
CA ASP A 47 5.71 10.27 -5.38
C ASP A 47 6.92 10.62 -4.52
N SER A 48 7.81 9.65 -4.30
CA SER A 48 9.12 9.89 -3.71
C SER A 48 10.12 8.82 -4.13
N LYS A 49 11.42 9.10 -4.03
CA LYS A 49 12.43 8.05 -4.27
C LYS A 49 12.19 6.81 -3.38
N TRP A 50 11.88 7.03 -2.12
CA TRP A 50 11.72 5.96 -1.12
C TRP A 50 10.45 5.14 -1.35
N GLY A 51 9.34 5.77 -1.73
CA GLY A 51 8.11 5.07 -2.10
C GLY A 51 8.29 4.26 -3.38
N ARG A 52 8.97 4.80 -4.40
CA ARG A 52 9.32 4.04 -5.61
C ARG A 52 10.18 2.82 -5.30
N ASP A 53 11.19 2.98 -4.46
CA ASP A 53 12.02 1.87 -4.01
C ASP A 53 11.18 0.81 -3.27
N LEU A 54 10.29 1.22 -2.37
CA LEU A 54 9.41 0.30 -1.63
C LEU A 54 8.46 -0.47 -2.55
N ALA A 55 7.96 0.17 -3.61
CA ALA A 55 7.07 -0.38 -4.61
C ALA A 55 7.78 -1.32 -5.60
N ALA A 56 9.04 -1.03 -5.93
CA ALA A 56 9.79 -1.74 -6.97
C ALA A 56 10.70 -2.87 -6.44
N LYS A 57 11.14 -2.78 -5.19
CA LYS A 57 12.22 -3.60 -4.62
C LYS A 57 11.71 -4.46 -3.46
N PRO A 58 11.20 -5.68 -3.73
CA PRO A 58 10.77 -6.61 -2.67
C PRO A 58 11.92 -7.03 -1.75
N GLU A 59 13.18 -6.88 -2.17
CA GLU A 59 14.38 -7.13 -1.37
C GLU A 59 14.59 -6.12 -0.22
N ILE A 60 13.87 -5.00 -0.20
CA ILE A 60 13.93 -4.03 0.91
C ILE A 60 13.08 -4.57 2.07
N VAL A 61 13.77 -5.02 3.12
CA VAL A 61 13.23 -5.71 4.30
C VAL A 61 13.96 -5.25 5.57
N GLY A 62 13.41 -5.55 6.75
CA GLY A 62 14.05 -5.26 8.03
C GLY A 62 14.22 -3.76 8.29
N GLU A 63 15.38 -3.36 8.82
CA GLU A 63 15.64 -1.96 9.18
C GLU A 63 15.65 -1.02 7.96
N ASP A 64 16.09 -1.50 6.80
CA ASP A 64 16.04 -0.72 5.56
C ASP A 64 14.58 -0.42 5.18
N PHE A 65 13.69 -1.40 5.32
CA PHE A 65 12.25 -1.23 5.08
C PHE A 65 11.63 -0.19 6.02
N VAL A 66 11.97 -0.22 7.30
CA VAL A 66 11.52 0.78 8.29
C VAL A 66 12.04 2.18 7.94
N SER A 67 13.33 2.29 7.62
CA SER A 67 13.98 3.54 7.25
C SER A 67 13.36 4.16 5.98
N TYR A 68 13.12 3.36 4.95
CA TYR A 68 12.54 3.82 3.69
C TYR A 68 11.10 4.27 3.89
N ASN A 69 10.30 3.50 4.65
CA ASN A 69 8.94 3.89 4.98
C ASN A 69 8.89 5.21 5.76
N LEU A 70 9.76 5.40 6.74
CA LEU A 70 9.82 6.66 7.49
C LEU A 70 10.18 7.85 6.58
N ARG A 71 11.07 7.68 5.60
CA ARG A 71 11.44 8.74 4.66
C ARG A 71 10.30 9.07 3.69
N ALA A 72 9.61 8.06 3.15
CA ALA A 72 8.42 8.27 2.33
C ALA A 72 7.31 8.98 3.15
N ALA A 73 7.04 8.48 4.35
CA ALA A 73 6.00 8.99 5.23
C ALA A 73 6.25 10.42 5.73
N LYS A 74 7.50 10.89 5.84
CA LYS A 74 7.82 12.28 6.21
C LYS A 74 7.27 13.31 5.21
N GLY A 75 7.38 13.02 3.92
CA GLY A 75 6.82 13.89 2.87
C GLY A 75 5.30 13.97 2.96
N VAL A 76 4.67 12.81 3.16
CA VAL A 76 3.21 12.71 3.33
C VAL A 76 2.75 13.37 4.64
N ALA A 77 3.45 13.18 5.76
CA ALA A 77 3.14 13.85 7.02
C ALA A 77 3.19 15.38 6.90
N ALA A 78 4.14 15.92 6.12
CA ALA A 78 4.21 17.35 5.83
C ALA A 78 3.00 17.82 4.99
N PHE A 79 2.62 17.07 3.96
CA PHE A 79 1.39 17.32 3.20
C PHE A 79 0.13 17.26 4.07
N LEU A 80 0.02 16.24 4.94
CA LEU A 80 -1.08 16.12 5.88
C LEU A 80 -1.16 17.32 6.83
N GLY A 81 -0.04 17.94 7.18
CA GLY A 81 -0.06 19.17 7.97
C GLY A 81 -0.67 20.38 7.28
N GLU A 82 -0.82 20.36 5.95
CA GLU A 82 -1.54 21.40 5.20
C GLU A 82 -3.03 21.09 5.04
N ILE A 83 -3.41 19.80 5.00
CA ILE A 83 -4.78 19.38 4.70
C ILE A 83 -5.59 18.90 5.91
N LEU A 84 -4.96 18.57 7.03
CA LEU A 84 -5.68 18.20 8.25
C LEU A 84 -6.34 19.43 8.88
N GLU A 85 -7.59 19.28 9.31
CA GLU A 85 -8.29 20.32 10.04
C GLU A 85 -7.63 20.55 11.41
N LYS A 86 -7.19 21.78 11.68
CA LYS A 86 -6.32 22.10 12.83
C LYS A 86 -7.02 21.96 14.18
N GLU A 87 -8.33 22.14 14.23
CA GLU A 87 -9.11 22.02 15.46
C GLU A 87 -9.45 20.56 15.83
N LEU A 88 -9.30 19.61 14.89
CA LEU A 88 -9.66 18.23 15.13
C LEU A 88 -8.54 17.49 15.87
N PRO A 89 -8.81 16.80 17.00
CA PRO A 89 -7.88 15.84 17.55
C PRO A 89 -7.67 14.69 16.56
N LEU A 90 -6.44 14.21 16.47
CA LEU A 90 -6.05 13.16 15.54
C LEU A 90 -6.13 11.79 16.22
N VAL A 91 -6.91 10.90 15.63
CA VAL A 91 -6.93 9.47 15.96
C VAL A 91 -6.16 8.72 14.88
N PHE A 92 -5.11 7.99 15.26
CA PHE A 92 -4.41 7.09 14.35
C PHE A 92 -4.86 5.66 14.64
N LEU A 93 -5.50 5.02 13.67
CA LEU A 93 -5.96 3.64 13.78
C LEU A 93 -4.97 2.69 13.11
N HIS A 94 -4.38 1.81 13.92
CA HIS A 94 -3.52 0.74 13.44
C HIS A 94 -4.33 -0.50 13.09
N VAL A 95 -4.31 -0.88 11.81
CA VAL A 95 -4.79 -2.19 11.36
C VAL A 95 -3.63 -3.19 11.49
N LEU A 96 -3.70 -4.05 12.51
CA LEU A 96 -2.62 -4.99 12.80
C LEU A 96 -2.64 -6.17 11.82
N ARG A 97 -1.47 -6.63 11.33
CA ARG A 97 -0.11 -6.33 11.82
C ARG A 97 0.68 -5.36 10.91
N ALA A 98 0.15 -4.99 9.75
CA ALA A 98 0.91 -4.29 8.72
C ALA A 98 1.04 -2.77 8.94
N SER A 99 0.03 -2.13 9.54
CA SER A 99 -0.11 -0.66 9.62
C SER A 99 1.13 0.08 10.13
N LYS A 100 1.78 -0.44 11.17
CA LYS A 100 2.94 0.22 11.77
C LYS A 100 4.13 0.32 10.82
N GLY A 101 4.29 -0.63 9.90
CA GLY A 101 5.34 -0.65 8.89
C GLY A 101 5.31 0.54 7.94
N TYR A 102 4.17 1.22 7.78
CA TYR A 102 4.06 2.44 6.97
C TYR A 102 4.69 3.68 7.62
N MET A 103 5.03 3.62 8.91
CA MET A 103 5.73 4.67 9.66
C MET A 103 5.08 6.08 9.67
N LEU A 104 3.84 6.22 9.19
CA LEU A 104 3.15 7.51 9.14
C LEU A 104 2.88 8.10 10.52
N HIS A 105 2.51 7.26 11.49
CA HIS A 105 2.32 7.67 12.89
C HIS A 105 3.60 8.29 13.49
N GLU A 106 4.77 7.69 13.24
CA GLU A 106 6.06 8.23 13.68
C GLU A 106 6.44 9.51 12.93
N ALA A 107 6.18 9.57 11.61
CA ALA A 107 6.42 10.77 10.82
C ALA A 107 5.57 11.95 11.31
N LEU A 108 4.27 11.73 11.58
CA LEU A 108 3.38 12.74 12.14
C LEU A 108 3.85 13.23 13.53
N ARG A 109 4.25 12.31 14.42
CA ARG A 109 4.82 12.68 15.72
C ARG A 109 6.07 13.54 15.59
N ALA A 110 6.99 13.15 14.71
CA ALA A 110 8.21 13.91 14.44
C ALA A 110 7.90 15.31 13.89
N SER A 111 6.78 15.48 13.18
CA SER A 111 6.24 16.76 12.73
C SER A 111 5.45 17.54 13.80
N GLY A 112 5.40 17.05 15.04
CA GLY A 112 4.78 17.74 16.18
C GLY A 112 3.29 17.44 16.39
N PHE A 113 2.71 16.50 15.63
CA PHE A 113 1.32 16.09 15.83
C PHE A 113 1.16 15.25 17.11
N LYS A 114 0.09 15.55 17.85
CA LYS A 114 -0.36 14.72 18.98
C LYS A 114 -1.39 13.72 18.47
N LEU A 115 -1.08 12.43 18.59
CA LEU A 115 -1.93 11.33 18.12
C LEU A 115 -2.51 10.58 19.32
N ALA A 116 -3.82 10.37 19.32
CA ALA A 116 -4.45 9.33 20.12
C ALA A 116 -4.49 8.05 19.28
N GLU A 117 -3.84 6.98 19.73
CA GLU A 117 -3.73 5.76 18.94
C GLU A 117 -4.77 4.72 19.34
N ALA A 118 -5.39 4.10 18.34
CA ALA A 118 -6.22 2.93 18.49
C ALA A 118 -5.68 1.81 17.60
N TRP A 119 -6.06 0.57 17.89
CA TRP A 119 -5.70 -0.55 17.04
C TRP A 119 -6.82 -1.57 16.94
N ILE A 120 -6.89 -2.24 15.79
CA ILE A 120 -7.78 -3.35 15.51
C ILE A 120 -6.95 -4.49 14.90
N ARG A 121 -7.19 -5.70 15.38
CA ARG A 121 -6.61 -6.93 14.83
C ARG A 121 -7.67 -7.68 14.02
N PRO A 122 -7.68 -7.54 12.68
CA PRO A 122 -8.50 -8.37 11.81
C PRO A 122 -7.87 -9.75 11.57
N ARG A 123 -8.70 -10.76 11.29
CA ARG A 123 -8.28 -12.09 10.83
C ARG A 123 -9.25 -12.57 9.74
N TYR A 124 -8.73 -13.10 8.64
CA TYR A 124 -9.55 -13.77 7.64
C TYR A 124 -10.06 -15.10 8.18
N VAL A 125 -11.38 -15.30 8.13
CA VAL A 125 -12.02 -16.57 8.47
C VAL A 125 -12.05 -17.43 7.22
N ALA A 126 -11.26 -18.51 7.19
CA ALA A 126 -11.35 -19.49 6.13
C ALA A 126 -12.71 -20.20 6.21
N ARG A 127 -13.60 -19.95 5.24
CA ARG A 127 -14.75 -20.84 5.01
C ARG A 127 -14.22 -22.15 4.44
N GLY A 128 -14.79 -23.28 4.88
CA GLY A 128 -14.26 -24.62 4.67
C GLY A 128 -14.05 -25.03 3.20
N TYR A 129 -13.43 -26.20 3.02
CA TYR A 129 -12.99 -26.80 1.75
C TYR A 129 -14.07 -26.69 0.64
N GLY A 130 -13.77 -25.92 -0.41
CA GLY A 130 -14.60 -25.81 -1.62
C GLY A 130 -15.13 -24.40 -1.94
N ASP A 131 -14.95 -23.41 -1.06
CA ASP A 131 -15.42 -22.04 -1.30
C ASP A 131 -14.24 -21.11 -1.69
N HIS A 132 -14.06 -20.90 -2.99
CA HIS A 132 -13.01 -20.02 -3.55
C HIS A 132 -13.42 -18.53 -3.53
N THR A 133 -14.08 -18.09 -2.46
CA THR A 133 -14.38 -16.67 -2.23
C THR A 133 -13.75 -16.18 -0.94
N VAL A 134 -13.11 -15.01 -1.05
CA VAL A 134 -12.46 -14.24 0.04
C VAL A 134 -13.25 -14.39 1.34
N GLY A 135 -12.61 -14.97 2.36
CA GLY A 135 -13.22 -15.22 3.65
C GLY A 135 -13.72 -13.94 4.34
N ASP A 136 -14.74 -14.08 5.18
CA ASP A 136 -15.20 -12.98 6.02
C ASP A 136 -14.05 -12.48 6.91
N VAL A 137 -13.96 -11.16 7.09
CA VAL A 137 -12.98 -10.57 8.02
C VAL A 137 -13.62 -10.44 9.39
N GLU A 138 -13.01 -11.07 10.39
CA GLU A 138 -13.40 -10.96 11.80
C GLU A 138 -12.42 -10.08 12.57
N VAL A 139 -12.93 -9.28 13.50
CA VAL A 139 -12.11 -8.53 14.46
C VAL A 139 -11.87 -9.42 15.68
N VAL A 140 -10.63 -9.88 15.87
CA VAL A 140 -10.29 -10.82 16.95
C VAL A 140 -9.78 -10.13 18.22
N ALA A 141 -9.30 -8.89 18.09
CA ALA A 141 -8.91 -8.05 19.21
C ALA A 141 -8.94 -6.56 18.80
N LYS A 142 -9.09 -5.68 19.78
CA LYS A 142 -9.08 -4.23 19.58
C LYS A 142 -8.63 -3.49 20.83
N GLY A 143 -8.02 -2.33 20.65
CA GLY A 143 -7.59 -1.45 21.73
C GLY A 143 -7.91 0.01 21.43
N PHE A 144 -8.79 0.59 22.24
CA PHE A 144 -9.24 1.99 22.14
C PHE A 144 -8.99 2.79 23.43
N GLY A 145 -8.24 2.23 24.38
CA GLY A 145 -8.04 2.83 25.71
C GLY A 145 -7.30 4.17 25.69
N ALA A 146 -6.45 4.43 24.69
CA ALA A 146 -5.78 5.72 24.58
C ALA A 146 -6.72 6.86 24.12
N LEU A 147 -7.97 6.56 23.75
CA LEU A 147 -8.94 7.58 23.32
C LEU A 147 -9.63 8.30 24.49
N GLU A 148 -9.41 7.88 25.74
CA GLU A 148 -9.96 8.55 26.93
C GLU A 148 -9.53 10.02 27.05
N VAL A 149 -8.39 10.37 26.47
CA VAL A 149 -7.89 11.76 26.39
C VAL A 149 -8.78 12.65 25.51
N LEU A 150 -9.70 12.07 24.74
CA LEU A 150 -10.57 12.76 23.80
C LEU A 150 -12.00 12.99 24.31
N ARG A 151 -12.30 12.66 25.57
CA ARG A 151 -13.67 12.73 26.13
C ARG A 151 -14.37 14.10 26.03
N ASP A 152 -13.59 15.17 25.93
CA ASP A 152 -14.10 16.55 25.88
C ASP A 152 -14.31 17.05 24.42
N TYR A 153 -14.09 16.18 23.43
CA TYR A 153 -14.26 16.47 22.01
C TYR A 153 -15.53 15.81 21.47
N GLY A 154 -16.13 16.40 20.43
CA GLY A 154 -17.27 15.80 19.71
C GLY A 154 -16.91 15.22 18.34
N GLU A 155 -15.78 15.63 17.76
CA GLU A 155 -15.34 15.23 16.43
C GLU A 155 -13.83 14.97 16.40
N VAL A 156 -13.40 14.08 15.51
CA VAL A 156 -12.00 13.69 15.31
C VAL A 156 -11.64 13.62 13.83
N ALA A 157 -10.35 13.72 13.53
CA ALA A 157 -9.80 13.25 12.26
C ALA A 157 -9.24 11.83 12.46
N LEU A 158 -9.71 10.87 11.67
CA LEU A 158 -9.26 9.47 11.70
C LEU A 158 -8.25 9.24 10.58
N ILE A 159 -7.06 8.75 10.93
CA ILE A 159 -5.99 8.42 9.99
C ILE A 159 -5.74 6.91 10.06
N VAL A 160 -5.67 6.26 8.90
CA VAL A 160 -5.32 4.84 8.75
C VAL A 160 -4.19 4.72 7.75
N ALA A 161 -3.15 3.96 8.08
CA ALA A 161 -2.11 3.55 7.13
C ALA A 161 -2.19 2.04 6.88
N ASP A 162 -2.48 1.60 5.67
CA ASP A 162 -2.65 0.17 5.38
C ASP A 162 -2.45 -0.18 3.89
N THR A 163 -2.26 -1.46 3.62
CA THR A 163 -2.31 -2.03 2.26
C THR A 163 -3.75 -2.36 1.91
N VAL A 164 -4.34 -1.62 0.98
CA VAL A 164 -5.75 -1.71 0.61
C VAL A 164 -5.92 -2.46 -0.71
N ALA A 165 -5.81 -3.78 -0.66
CA ALA A 165 -6.01 -4.68 -1.80
C ALA A 165 -7.49 -4.73 -2.21
N THR A 166 -8.26 -5.67 -1.65
CA THR A 166 -9.72 -5.68 -1.83
C THR A 166 -10.42 -4.59 -1.04
N GLY A 167 -9.82 -3.99 -0.02
CA GLY A 167 -10.51 -3.03 0.87
C GLY A 167 -11.52 -3.65 1.85
N ASN A 168 -11.75 -4.97 1.82
CA ASN A 168 -12.66 -5.63 2.76
C ASN A 168 -12.20 -5.47 4.23
N THR A 169 -10.90 -5.67 4.48
CA THR A 169 -10.31 -5.50 5.82
C THR A 169 -10.44 -4.06 6.29
N LEU A 170 -10.09 -3.09 5.44
CA LEU A 170 -10.22 -1.68 5.77
C LEU A 170 -11.67 -1.30 6.09
N ALA A 171 -12.63 -1.70 5.24
CA ALA A 171 -14.05 -1.42 5.46
C ALA A 171 -14.54 -2.00 6.80
N LYS A 172 -14.15 -3.24 7.14
CA LYS A 172 -14.50 -3.87 8.41
C LYS A 172 -13.88 -3.16 9.61
N CYS A 173 -12.60 -2.81 9.54
CA CYS A 173 -11.90 -2.09 10.60
C CYS A 173 -12.47 -0.67 10.80
N LEU A 174 -12.83 0.01 9.71
CA LEU A 174 -13.44 1.34 9.78
C LEU A 174 -14.84 1.28 10.39
N ASP A 175 -15.68 0.32 10.00
CA ASP A 175 -17.00 0.12 10.61
C ASP A 175 -16.90 -0.07 12.13
N GLU A 176 -15.98 -0.93 12.57
CA GLU A 176 -15.70 -1.16 13.98
C GLU A 176 -15.17 0.11 14.69
N ALA A 177 -14.23 0.82 14.07
CA ALA A 177 -13.69 2.06 14.62
C ALA A 177 -14.77 3.15 14.75
N TYR A 178 -15.67 3.28 13.76
CA TYR A 178 -16.79 4.21 13.85
C TYR A 178 -17.78 3.82 14.95
N HIS A 179 -18.02 2.52 15.15
CA HIS A 179 -18.84 2.05 16.27
C HIS A 179 -18.22 2.45 17.62
N GLU A 180 -16.94 2.18 17.83
CA GLU A 180 -16.21 2.49 19.06
C GLU A 180 -16.10 4.01 19.32
N LEU A 181 -15.86 4.81 18.28
CA LEU A 181 -15.84 6.27 18.39
C LEU A 181 -17.22 6.82 18.77
N ARG A 182 -18.29 6.36 18.10
CA ARG A 182 -19.66 6.79 18.42
C ARG A 182 -20.07 6.42 19.85
N ALA A 183 -19.69 5.24 20.33
CA ALA A 183 -19.94 4.81 21.71
C ALA A 183 -19.30 5.75 22.76
N ARG A 184 -18.27 6.51 22.36
CA ARG A 184 -17.59 7.53 23.17
C ARG A 184 -18.07 8.95 22.89
N GLY A 185 -19.14 9.13 22.12
CA GLY A 185 -19.65 10.44 21.73
C GLY A 185 -18.82 11.16 20.64
N LEU A 186 -17.89 10.46 19.99
CA LEU A 186 -17.02 11.02 18.95
C LEU A 186 -17.59 10.71 17.56
N ARG A 187 -17.52 11.68 16.65
CA ARG A 187 -17.78 11.48 15.21
C ARG A 187 -16.51 11.68 14.39
N VAL A 188 -16.39 10.97 13.28
CA VAL A 188 -15.28 11.17 12.35
C VAL A 188 -15.66 12.26 11.35
N ALA A 189 -15.06 13.44 11.49
CA ALA A 189 -15.28 14.56 10.58
C ALA A 189 -14.38 14.47 9.34
N GLN A 190 -13.15 13.98 9.52
CA GLN A 190 -12.17 13.77 8.45
C GLN A 190 -11.62 12.34 8.49
N LEU A 191 -11.57 11.66 7.34
CA LEU A 191 -10.91 10.36 7.16
C LEU A 191 -9.72 10.54 6.22
N VAL A 192 -8.55 10.03 6.62
CA VAL A 192 -7.36 9.92 5.77
C VAL A 192 -6.95 8.45 5.68
N VAL A 193 -6.84 7.93 4.47
CA VAL A 193 -6.27 6.61 4.18
C VAL A 193 -4.94 6.79 3.46
N TYR A 194 -3.89 6.13 3.93
CA TYR A 194 -2.54 6.21 3.36
C TYR A 194 -1.95 4.82 3.15
N GLY A 195 -1.20 4.61 2.07
CA GLY A 195 -0.45 3.38 1.82
C GLY A 195 -0.56 2.94 0.36
N PHE A 196 -0.32 1.66 0.11
CA PHE A 196 -0.62 1.08 -1.20
C PHE A 196 -2.12 0.81 -1.32
N VAL A 197 -2.76 1.32 -2.38
CA VAL A 197 -4.20 1.23 -2.57
C VAL A 197 -4.48 0.74 -3.98
N SER A 198 -5.25 -0.35 -4.12
CA SER A 198 -5.69 -0.79 -5.45
C SER A 198 -6.91 -0.01 -5.91
N LEU A 199 -7.18 0.02 -7.21
CA LEU A 199 -8.41 0.60 -7.76
C LEU A 199 -9.69 -0.07 -7.19
N GLU A 200 -9.67 -1.39 -6.96
CA GLU A 200 -10.79 -2.11 -6.32
C GLU A 200 -10.93 -1.74 -4.84
N GLY A 201 -9.80 -1.61 -4.13
CA GLY A 201 -9.76 -1.22 -2.73
C GLY A 201 -10.26 0.20 -2.50
N LEU A 202 -9.89 1.12 -3.40
CA LEU A 202 -10.36 2.51 -3.41
C LEU A 202 -11.89 2.59 -3.45
N ALA A 203 -12.53 1.82 -4.32
CA ALA A 203 -13.98 1.81 -4.49
C ALA A 203 -14.75 1.33 -3.25
N ARG A 204 -14.06 0.71 -2.28
CA ARG A 204 -14.62 0.23 -1.01
C ARG A 204 -14.30 1.12 0.19
N VAL A 205 -13.56 2.22 0.00
CA VAL A 205 -13.33 3.19 1.08
C VAL A 205 -14.68 3.82 1.46
N PRO A 206 -15.10 3.76 2.74
CA PRO A 206 -16.42 4.21 3.14
C PRO A 206 -16.54 5.73 3.14
N HIS A 207 -17.69 6.21 2.68
CA HIS A 207 -18.03 7.63 2.59
C HIS A 207 -18.81 8.14 3.80
N VAL A 208 -18.27 7.97 5.01
CA VAL A 208 -19.01 8.36 6.24
C VAL A 208 -18.49 9.62 6.92
N ALA A 209 -17.29 10.08 6.56
CA ALA A 209 -16.75 11.34 7.06
C ALA A 209 -17.22 12.50 6.19
N ARG A 210 -17.30 13.72 6.76
CA ARG A 210 -17.59 14.94 5.98
C ARG A 210 -16.55 15.16 4.89
N ARG A 211 -15.29 14.83 5.19
CA ARG A 211 -14.18 14.88 4.24
C ARG A 211 -13.41 13.56 4.28
N THR A 212 -13.14 13.01 3.11
CA THR A 212 -12.31 11.81 2.96
C THR A 212 -11.19 12.11 1.98
N CYS A 213 -9.99 11.69 2.32
CA CYS A 213 -8.81 11.79 1.49
C CYS A 213 -8.11 10.43 1.43
N VAL A 214 -7.75 9.98 0.23
CA VAL A 214 -6.92 8.79 0.04
C VAL A 214 -5.60 9.23 -0.58
N VAL A 215 -4.48 8.87 0.05
CA VAL A 215 -3.13 9.17 -0.41
C VAL A 215 -2.44 7.84 -0.73
N ALA A 216 -2.42 7.49 -2.01
CA ALA A 216 -1.75 6.29 -2.47
C ALA A 216 -0.24 6.54 -2.63
N LEU A 217 0.58 5.56 -2.27
CA LEU A 217 2.02 5.57 -2.53
C LEU A 217 2.29 5.24 -3.99
N GLU A 218 2.88 6.18 -4.72
CA GLU A 218 3.34 6.08 -6.11
C GLU A 218 2.24 5.84 -7.18
N ASP A 219 1.22 5.05 -6.88
CA ASP A 219 0.15 4.72 -7.82
C ASP A 219 -1.08 4.13 -7.12
N TYR A 220 -2.16 4.01 -7.89
CA TYR A 220 -3.28 3.15 -7.55
C TYR A 220 -3.13 1.82 -8.29
N ALA A 221 -2.71 0.78 -7.59
CA ALA A 221 -2.37 -0.50 -8.21
C ALA A 221 -3.59 -1.19 -8.85
N ALA A 222 -3.31 -2.11 -9.78
CA ALA A 222 -4.28 -3.11 -10.18
C ALA A 222 -4.54 -4.09 -9.03
N LEU A 223 -5.49 -5.00 -9.22
CA LEU A 223 -5.64 -6.17 -8.35
C LEU A 223 -5.63 -7.43 -9.21
N ALA A 224 -4.68 -8.34 -8.94
CA ALA A 224 -4.56 -9.60 -9.66
C ALA A 224 -5.71 -10.57 -9.32
N SER A 225 -5.85 -11.64 -10.12
CA SER A 225 -6.96 -12.59 -9.99
C SER A 225 -6.97 -13.37 -8.67
N ASN A 226 -5.86 -13.44 -7.94
CA ASN A 226 -5.82 -13.99 -6.58
C ASN A 226 -6.38 -13.03 -5.50
N ARG A 227 -6.77 -11.82 -5.89
CA ARG A 227 -7.31 -10.75 -5.02
C ARG A 227 -6.36 -10.32 -3.90
N TYR A 228 -5.07 -10.56 -4.08
CA TYR A 228 -4.02 -10.21 -3.13
C TYR A 228 -2.95 -9.36 -3.80
N ASP A 229 -2.35 -9.85 -4.90
CA ASP A 229 -1.24 -9.15 -5.54
C ASP A 229 -1.72 -7.83 -6.18
N MET A 230 -0.97 -6.77 -5.93
CA MET A 230 -1.23 -5.40 -6.35
C MET A 230 -0.11 -4.91 -7.29
N PRO A 231 -0.10 -5.35 -8.56
CA PRO A 231 0.86 -4.84 -9.53
C PRO A 231 0.47 -3.47 -10.06
N LEU A 232 1.45 -2.60 -10.29
CA LEU A 232 1.23 -1.36 -11.07
C LEU A 232 0.83 -1.71 -12.51
N TYR A 233 1.60 -2.60 -13.13
CA TYR A 233 1.33 -3.12 -14.47
C TYR A 233 2.02 -4.47 -14.64
N GLY A 234 1.50 -5.31 -15.53
CA GLY A 234 2.19 -6.52 -15.96
C GLY A 234 1.23 -7.65 -16.26
N VAL A 235 1.73 -8.88 -16.21
CA VAL A 235 0.91 -10.08 -16.40
C VAL A 235 0.29 -10.54 -15.09
N ASP A 236 -0.94 -11.00 -15.14
CA ASP A 236 -1.62 -11.62 -14.00
C ASP A 236 -1.13 -13.06 -13.83
N ARG A 237 -0.13 -13.24 -12.96
CA ARG A 237 0.47 -14.55 -12.64
C ARG A 237 -0.59 -15.56 -12.21
N ALA A 238 -1.49 -15.17 -11.31
CA ALA A 238 -2.52 -16.05 -10.76
C ALA A 238 -3.51 -16.51 -11.83
N PHE A 239 -3.90 -15.61 -12.74
CA PHE A 239 -4.74 -15.97 -13.89
C PHE A 239 -4.03 -16.97 -14.81
N TYR A 240 -2.75 -16.73 -15.10
CA TYR A 240 -1.95 -17.63 -15.92
C TYR A 240 -1.79 -19.02 -15.27
N GLU A 241 -1.53 -19.11 -13.97
CA GLU A 241 -1.42 -20.39 -13.26
C GLU A 241 -2.74 -21.17 -13.26
N LEU A 242 -3.88 -20.47 -13.23
CA LEU A 242 -5.20 -21.09 -13.25
C LEU A 242 -5.66 -21.50 -14.66
N ARG A 243 -5.35 -20.70 -15.69
CA ARG A 243 -5.94 -20.83 -17.04
C ARG A 243 -4.93 -21.15 -18.15
N GLY A 244 -3.63 -20.94 -17.92
CA GLY A 244 -2.57 -21.05 -18.92
C GLY A 244 -2.55 -19.90 -19.93
N GLU A 245 -3.38 -18.87 -19.73
CA GLU A 245 -3.56 -17.73 -20.63
C GLU A 245 -2.85 -16.49 -20.09
N VAL A 246 -2.17 -15.75 -20.96
CA VAL A 246 -1.51 -14.49 -20.59
C VAL A 246 -2.54 -13.37 -20.60
N ARG A 247 -2.73 -12.74 -19.46
CA ARG A 247 -3.60 -11.57 -19.31
C ARG A 247 -2.82 -10.41 -18.69
N SER A 248 -2.89 -9.24 -19.30
CA SER A 248 -2.35 -8.02 -18.68
C SER A 248 -3.28 -7.52 -17.57
N VAL A 249 -2.70 -6.90 -16.55
CA VAL A 249 -3.37 -6.13 -15.51
C VAL A 249 -2.60 -4.82 -15.29
N GLY A 250 -3.32 -3.72 -15.14
CA GLY A 250 -2.74 -2.40 -14.95
C GLY A 250 -3.56 -1.54 -14.01
N GLY A 251 -2.85 -0.74 -13.20
CA GLY A 251 -3.39 0.21 -12.26
C GLY A 251 -3.52 1.59 -12.89
N ALA A 252 -3.26 2.64 -12.10
CA ALA A 252 -3.29 4.01 -12.55
C ALA A 252 -2.21 4.87 -11.87
N THR A 253 -1.43 5.61 -12.66
CA THR A 253 -0.41 6.55 -12.15
C THR A 253 -0.18 7.69 -13.16
N LEU A 254 0.68 8.66 -12.82
CA LEU A 254 1.10 9.71 -13.75
C LEU A 254 2.29 9.24 -14.58
N LEU A 255 2.41 9.72 -15.82
CA LEU A 255 3.53 9.39 -16.71
C LEU A 255 4.89 9.67 -16.06
N GLU A 256 5.04 10.80 -15.36
CA GLU A 256 6.32 11.16 -14.71
C GLU A 256 6.71 10.26 -13.53
N ILE A 257 5.75 9.55 -12.93
CA ILE A 257 6.01 8.54 -11.90
C ILE A 257 6.33 7.21 -12.58
N PHE A 258 5.54 6.86 -13.61
CA PHE A 258 5.74 5.65 -14.40
C PHE A 258 7.12 5.61 -15.07
N GLU A 259 7.61 6.73 -15.61
CA GLU A 259 8.96 6.84 -16.18
C GLU A 259 10.06 6.38 -15.22
N LYS A 260 9.91 6.68 -13.93
CA LYS A 260 10.87 6.31 -12.89
C LYS A 260 10.66 4.87 -12.44
N LEU A 261 9.41 4.47 -12.18
CA LEU A 261 9.07 3.11 -11.74
C LEU A 261 9.38 2.06 -12.79
N ALA A 262 9.10 2.34 -14.07
CA ALA A 262 9.33 1.42 -15.18
C ALA A 262 10.81 1.01 -15.29
N CYS A 263 11.73 1.79 -14.74
CA CYS A 263 13.16 1.49 -14.79
C CYS A 263 13.62 0.55 -13.66
N GLU A 264 12.78 0.28 -12.68
CA GLU A 264 13.17 -0.47 -11.48
C GLU A 264 12.19 -1.60 -11.13
N TYR A 265 10.92 -1.45 -11.47
CA TYR A 265 9.84 -2.38 -11.14
C TYR A 265 9.75 -3.51 -12.17
N ALA A 266 9.76 -4.74 -11.67
CA ALA A 266 9.54 -5.93 -12.49
C ALA A 266 8.04 -6.12 -12.78
N PRO A 267 7.60 -6.09 -14.06
CA PRO A 267 6.17 -6.12 -14.42
C PRO A 267 5.43 -7.33 -13.84
N GLY A 268 4.32 -7.07 -13.14
CA GLY A 268 3.43 -8.05 -12.54
C GLY A 268 3.79 -8.43 -11.10
N MET A 269 4.90 -7.91 -10.57
CA MET A 269 5.25 -8.09 -9.16
C MET A 269 4.26 -7.38 -8.25
N ASP A 270 3.94 -8.00 -7.13
CA ASP A 270 3.19 -7.36 -6.04
C ASP A 270 4.01 -6.21 -5.44
N GLN A 271 3.53 -4.96 -5.56
CA GLN A 271 4.32 -3.79 -5.13
C GLN A 271 4.50 -3.72 -3.59
N PRO A 272 3.45 -3.95 -2.78
CA PRO A 272 3.65 -4.09 -1.34
C PRO A 272 4.48 -5.33 -1.00
N GLY A 273 4.24 -6.45 -1.68
CA GLY A 273 4.64 -7.75 -1.17
C GLY A 273 3.89 -8.09 0.12
N ASP A 274 4.40 -9.07 0.87
CA ASP A 274 3.88 -9.31 2.22
C ASP A 274 4.40 -8.24 3.18
N TRP A 275 3.69 -7.10 3.24
CA TRP A 275 4.07 -5.90 3.97
C TRP A 275 4.33 -6.15 5.45
N SER A 276 3.63 -7.12 6.05
CA SER A 276 3.92 -7.57 7.41
C SER A 276 5.26 -8.28 7.48
N GLU A 277 5.49 -9.28 6.65
CA GLU A 277 6.67 -10.13 6.76
C GLU A 277 7.97 -9.41 6.34
N ARG A 278 7.89 -8.26 5.66
CA ARG A 278 9.01 -7.34 5.41
C ARG A 278 9.50 -6.61 6.66
N GLN A 279 8.69 -6.49 7.71
CA GLN A 279 9.03 -5.75 8.92
C GLN A 279 9.96 -6.56 9.84
N PRO A 280 10.91 -5.92 10.53
CA PRO A 280 11.74 -6.60 11.52
C PRO A 280 10.91 -7.05 12.74
N LEU A 281 9.93 -6.22 13.14
CA LEU A 281 9.03 -6.47 14.26
C LEU A 281 7.59 -6.10 13.88
N LEU A 282 6.67 -6.95 14.29
CA LEU A 282 5.23 -6.86 14.12
C LEU A 282 4.57 -6.71 15.48
N GLU A 283 3.65 -5.76 15.60
CA GLU A 283 2.79 -5.69 16.78
C GLU A 283 1.59 -6.63 16.61
N SER A 284 1.38 -7.49 17.59
CA SER A 284 0.24 -8.40 17.70
C SER A 284 -0.55 -8.13 18.98
N GLU A 285 -1.68 -8.84 19.12
CA GLU A 285 -2.49 -8.82 20.31
C GLU A 285 -1.74 -9.25 21.59
N SER A 286 -0.67 -10.03 21.46
CA SER A 286 0.10 -10.61 22.56
C SER A 286 1.50 -10.00 22.76
N GLY A 287 1.88 -9.02 21.94
CA GLY A 287 3.18 -8.36 22.03
C GLY A 287 3.87 -8.21 20.68
N LEU A 288 5.20 -8.22 20.70
CA LEU A 288 6.02 -8.08 19.49
C LEU A 288 6.42 -9.45 18.93
N GLU A 289 6.27 -9.61 17.62
CA GLU A 289 6.64 -10.81 16.86
C GLU A 289 7.62 -10.44 15.76
N ALA A 290 8.49 -11.35 15.34
CA ALA A 290 9.34 -11.10 14.17
C ALA A 290 8.54 -11.30 12.88
N GLY A 291 8.76 -10.45 11.89
CA GLY A 291 8.33 -10.72 10.52
C GLY A 291 9.16 -11.85 9.90
N ASN A 292 8.54 -12.68 9.07
CA ASN A 292 9.18 -13.78 8.35
C ASN A 292 9.80 -13.28 7.04
N VAL A 293 10.82 -12.44 7.19
CA VAL A 293 11.60 -11.85 6.09
C VAL A 293 12.09 -12.93 5.12
N LYS A 294 12.55 -14.07 5.63
CA LYS A 294 13.02 -15.19 4.81
C LYS A 294 11.92 -15.70 3.87
N LEU A 295 10.73 -15.99 4.41
CA LEU A 295 9.60 -16.47 3.60
C LEU A 295 9.16 -15.43 2.57
N HIS A 296 9.15 -14.15 2.92
CA HIS A 296 8.85 -13.07 1.99
C HIS A 296 9.83 -13.05 0.81
N LEU A 297 11.14 -13.12 1.09
CA LEU A 297 12.18 -13.13 0.05
C LEU A 297 12.09 -14.37 -0.85
N GLU A 298 11.87 -15.55 -0.25
CA GLU A 298 11.69 -16.81 -1.00
C GLU A 298 10.49 -16.75 -1.96
N ARG A 299 9.34 -16.27 -1.46
CA ARG A 299 8.12 -16.08 -2.28
C ARG A 299 8.30 -15.03 -3.36
N SER A 300 8.97 -13.92 -3.03
CA SER A 300 9.25 -12.85 -3.99
C SER A 300 10.16 -13.33 -5.12
N LEU A 301 11.18 -14.13 -4.81
CA LEU A 301 12.09 -14.70 -5.81
C LEU A 301 11.38 -15.71 -6.72
N GLU A 302 10.53 -16.57 -6.13
CA GLU A 302 9.71 -17.51 -6.91
C GLU A 302 8.76 -16.75 -7.86
N ALA A 303 8.08 -15.73 -7.35
CA ALA A 303 7.18 -14.88 -8.15
C ALA A 303 7.91 -14.19 -9.28
N LEU A 304 9.06 -13.57 -9.00
CA LEU A 304 9.86 -12.88 -10.00
C LEU A 304 10.29 -13.80 -11.14
N ARG A 305 10.74 -15.02 -10.82
CA ARG A 305 11.14 -16.03 -11.81
C ARG A 305 9.98 -16.50 -12.67
N SER A 306 8.82 -16.74 -12.06
CA SER A 306 7.60 -17.11 -12.78
C SER A 306 7.16 -15.99 -13.72
N LEU A 307 7.07 -14.76 -13.20
CA LEU A 307 6.71 -13.57 -13.95
C LEU A 307 7.65 -13.31 -15.12
N LYS A 308 8.97 -13.45 -14.95
CA LYS A 308 9.94 -13.31 -16.05
C LYS A 308 9.60 -14.20 -17.24
N VAL A 309 9.20 -15.45 -16.98
CA VAL A 309 8.85 -16.41 -18.04
C VAL A 309 7.52 -16.05 -18.71
N ILE A 310 6.53 -15.61 -17.93
CA ILE A 310 5.20 -15.28 -18.44
C ILE A 310 5.22 -13.95 -19.20
N THR A 311 5.85 -12.93 -18.64
CA THR A 311 5.94 -11.56 -19.18
C THR A 311 6.60 -11.53 -20.56
N ARG A 312 7.58 -12.40 -20.85
CA ARG A 312 8.18 -12.55 -22.20
C ARG A 312 7.18 -12.88 -23.31
N LYS A 313 6.02 -13.44 -22.95
CA LYS A 313 4.96 -13.81 -23.90
C LYS A 313 4.00 -12.64 -24.16
N ALA A 314 4.09 -11.57 -23.36
CA ALA A 314 3.23 -10.42 -23.51
C ALA A 314 3.66 -9.56 -24.71
N PRO A 315 2.69 -9.00 -25.47
CA PRO A 315 2.99 -8.22 -26.68
C PRO A 315 3.75 -6.91 -26.39
N TRP A 316 3.64 -6.40 -25.17
CA TRP A 316 4.31 -5.19 -24.70
C TRP A 316 5.68 -5.44 -24.06
N PHE A 317 6.16 -6.69 -24.06
CA PHE A 317 7.48 -7.00 -23.51
C PHE A 317 8.58 -6.29 -24.29
N LYS A 318 9.52 -5.68 -23.56
CA LYS A 318 10.68 -4.99 -24.13
C LYS A 318 11.97 -5.54 -23.53
N GLN A 319 13.07 -5.44 -24.28
CA GLN A 319 14.36 -6.03 -23.89
C GLN A 319 14.91 -5.46 -22.57
N TRP A 320 14.70 -4.17 -22.29
CA TRP A 320 15.16 -3.57 -21.03
C TRP A 320 14.48 -4.17 -19.80
N MET A 321 13.29 -4.78 -19.94
CA MET A 321 12.63 -5.47 -18.83
C MET A 321 13.43 -6.70 -18.39
N GLU A 322 14.21 -7.34 -19.27
CA GLU A 322 15.12 -8.44 -18.90
C GLU A 322 16.14 -8.01 -17.86
N GLU A 323 16.70 -6.80 -18.05
CA GLU A 323 17.71 -6.23 -17.16
C GLU A 323 17.12 -5.98 -15.78
N ILE A 324 15.88 -5.47 -15.72
CA ILE A 324 15.16 -5.27 -14.46
C ILE A 324 14.90 -6.60 -13.75
N PHE A 325 14.37 -7.61 -14.45
CA PHE A 325 14.17 -8.93 -13.84
C PHE A 325 15.49 -9.52 -13.33
N ALA A 326 16.59 -9.37 -14.07
CA ALA A 326 17.90 -9.86 -13.65
C ALA A 326 18.45 -9.10 -12.43
N GLU A 327 18.31 -7.78 -12.39
CA GLU A 327 18.74 -6.95 -11.27
C GLU A 327 17.98 -7.29 -9.99
N ARG A 328 16.65 -7.37 -10.07
CA ARG A 328 15.79 -7.74 -8.92
C ARG A 328 16.10 -9.16 -8.43
N GLU A 329 16.34 -10.10 -9.34
CA GLU A 329 16.72 -11.47 -8.98
C GLU A 329 18.06 -11.51 -8.24
N ALA A 330 19.07 -10.79 -8.74
CA ALA A 330 20.37 -10.69 -8.10
C ALA A 330 20.27 -10.06 -6.70
N SER A 331 19.50 -8.98 -6.55
CA SER A 331 19.27 -8.32 -5.27
C SER A 331 18.56 -9.23 -4.25
N LEU A 332 17.52 -9.95 -4.67
CA LEU A 332 16.81 -10.91 -3.81
C LEU A 332 17.76 -12.01 -3.32
N LEU A 333 18.56 -12.59 -4.23
CA LEU A 333 19.56 -13.60 -3.88
C LEU A 333 20.60 -13.07 -2.90
N ALA A 334 21.09 -11.84 -3.11
CA ALA A 334 22.03 -11.20 -2.20
C ALA A 334 21.42 -11.02 -0.80
N LYS A 335 20.19 -10.50 -0.72
CA LYS A 335 19.49 -10.30 0.55
C LYS A 335 19.21 -11.62 1.28
N MET A 336 18.83 -12.66 0.56
CA MET A 336 18.65 -14.01 1.14
C MET A 336 19.97 -14.58 1.69
N GLY A 337 21.10 -14.30 1.03
CA GLY A 337 22.43 -14.66 1.51
C GLY A 337 22.77 -14.01 2.86
N GLU A 338 22.45 -12.72 3.02
CA GLU A 338 22.63 -11.99 4.28
C GLU A 338 21.82 -12.61 5.43
N GLN A 339 20.58 -13.04 5.16
CA GLN A 339 19.70 -13.66 6.16
C GLN A 339 20.16 -15.05 6.61
N SER A 340 20.97 -15.75 5.80
CA SER A 340 21.45 -17.10 6.11
C SER A 340 22.77 -17.11 6.90
N GLY A 341 23.40 -15.95 7.09
CA GLY A 341 24.68 -15.77 7.78
C GLY A 341 24.55 -15.31 9.25
N HIS A 342 23.36 -15.38 9.83
CA HIS A 342 23.05 -15.06 11.23
C HIS A 342 22.42 -16.27 11.93
#